data_AF-R5GLE2-F1
#
_entry.id   AF-R5GLE2-F1
#
_cell.length_a   1.000
_cell.length_b   1.000
_cell.length_c   1.000
_cell.angle_alpha   90.00
_cell.angle_beta   90.00
_cell.angle_gamma   90.00
#
_symmetry.space_group_name_H-M   'P 1'
#
loop_
_entity.id
_entity.type
_entity.pdbx_description
1 polymer ?
#
loop_
_entity_poly.entity_id
_entity_poly.type
_entity_poly.pdbx_seq_one_letter_code
_entity_poly.pdbx_strand_id
1 'polypeptide(L)'
;MTITDSLIPKNKYNRPGTKSTPKRICVHYTGDCGKNTDRLVAYWKNVAAGVFKDKPWSWTSAQYIVGLNGEVVRCIPDNEIAYAAANQNVDTIHIEVCYKQKSGAFEEKSIVALGELVRSLMKKYSIGHYPH
;
A
#
# COMPACT_ATOMS: atom_id res chain seq x y z
N MET A 1 3.55 6.54 15.35
CA MET A 1 3.23 7.22 14.09
C MET A 1 1.72 7.35 13.92
N THR A 2 1.27 8.38 13.20
CA THR A 2 -0.13 8.53 12.80
C THR A 2 -0.37 7.85 11.46
N ILE A 3 -1.47 7.11 11.33
CA ILE A 3 -1.93 6.53 10.07
C ILE A 3 -3.29 7.14 9.76
N THR A 4 -3.42 7.73 8.57
CA THR A 4 -4.68 8.31 8.11
C THR A 4 -5.42 7.31 7.23
N ASP A 5 -6.68 7.06 7.51
CA ASP A 5 -7.51 6.20 6.67
C ASP A 5 -8.09 6.96 5.47
N SER A 6 -7.89 6.39 4.28
CA SER A 6 -8.53 6.83 3.03
C SER A 6 -8.99 5.60 2.26
N LEU A 7 -9.86 4.82 2.90
CA LEU A 7 -10.25 3.51 2.40
C LEU A 7 -10.92 3.60 1.02
N ILE A 8 -10.46 2.79 0.08
CA ILE A 8 -11.05 2.65 -1.25
C ILE A 8 -12.41 1.94 -1.11
N PRO A 9 -13.49 2.32 -1.79
CA PRO A 9 -14.74 1.54 -1.79
C PRO A 9 -14.52 0.11 -2.32
N LYS A 10 -15.23 -0.89 -1.77
CA LYS A 10 -15.14 -2.28 -2.26
C LYS A 10 -15.57 -2.36 -3.73
N ASN A 11 -14.80 -3.07 -4.55
CA ASN A 11 -15.04 -3.27 -5.98
C ASN A 11 -14.17 -4.41 -6.53
N LYS A 12 -14.50 -4.95 -7.71
CA LYS A 12 -13.76 -6.09 -8.29
C LYS A 12 -12.34 -5.77 -8.77
N TYR A 13 -12.04 -4.49 -9.04
CA TYR A 13 -10.80 -4.07 -9.70
C TYR A 13 -9.64 -3.88 -8.73
N ASN A 14 -9.84 -3.18 -7.62
CA ASN A 14 -8.73 -2.85 -6.72
C ASN A 14 -9.04 -2.96 -5.22
N ARG A 15 -10.25 -3.38 -4.84
CA ARG A 15 -10.55 -3.76 -3.44
C ARG A 15 -11.64 -4.83 -3.39
N PRO A 16 -11.30 -6.10 -3.60
CA PRO A 16 -12.30 -7.18 -3.68
C PRO A 16 -12.98 -7.47 -2.34
N GLY A 17 -12.38 -7.06 -1.21
CA GLY A 17 -12.88 -7.39 0.12
C GLY A 17 -12.64 -8.85 0.54
N THR A 18 -11.82 -9.59 -0.21
CA THR A 18 -11.39 -10.94 0.16
C THR A 18 -10.56 -10.88 1.43
N LYS A 19 -10.93 -11.71 2.42
CA LYS A 19 -10.25 -11.76 3.72
C LYS A 19 -8.80 -12.23 3.57
N SER A 20 -7.93 -11.67 4.40
CA SER A 20 -6.53 -12.06 4.53
C SER A 20 -6.10 -12.05 6.00
N THR A 21 -5.06 -12.82 6.31
CA THR A 21 -4.35 -12.76 7.58
C THR A 21 -2.88 -12.51 7.27
N PRO A 22 -2.37 -11.29 7.56
CA PRO A 22 -0.99 -10.93 7.25
C PRO A 22 0.04 -11.86 7.88
N LYS A 23 0.97 -12.35 7.06
CA LYS A 23 2.18 -13.08 7.45
C LYS A 23 3.44 -12.50 6.83
N ARG A 24 3.29 -11.61 5.84
CA ARG A 24 4.37 -11.04 5.04
C ARG A 24 4.13 -9.55 4.82
N ILE A 25 5.20 -8.81 4.58
CA ILE A 25 5.18 -7.41 4.15
C ILE A 25 5.96 -7.30 2.85
N CYS A 26 5.41 -6.60 1.87
CA CYS A 26 6.06 -6.35 0.60
C CYS A 26 6.06 -4.84 0.32
N VAL A 27 7.25 -4.28 0.11
CA VAL A 27 7.45 -2.84 -0.14
C VAL A 27 7.67 -2.63 -1.63
N HIS A 28 6.99 -1.63 -2.18
CA HIS A 28 6.97 -1.28 -3.60
C HIS A 28 7.37 0.18 -3.80
N TYR A 29 7.85 0.46 -5.01
CA TYR A 29 7.87 1.82 -5.55
C TYR A 29 6.56 2.08 -6.25
N THR A 30 6.01 3.29 -6.10
CA THR A 30 4.75 3.67 -6.75
C THR A 30 4.80 3.59 -8.28
N GLY A 31 5.99 3.60 -8.87
CA GLY A 31 6.19 3.71 -10.32
C GLY A 31 5.78 5.07 -10.93
N ASP A 32 5.31 6.02 -10.11
CA ASP A 32 4.84 7.35 -10.54
C ASP A 32 5.73 8.44 -9.90
N CYS A 33 6.91 8.63 -10.50
CA CYS A 33 7.95 9.54 -10.03
C CYS A 33 7.43 10.98 -9.83
N GLY A 34 7.75 11.58 -8.68
CA GLY A 34 7.39 12.96 -8.37
C GLY A 34 5.94 13.15 -7.92
N LYS A 35 5.19 12.07 -7.73
CA LYS A 35 3.82 12.13 -7.20
C LYS A 35 3.77 11.85 -5.70
N ASN A 36 2.72 12.36 -5.09
CA ASN A 36 2.45 12.23 -3.66
C ASN A 36 1.32 11.21 -3.40
N THR A 37 1.03 11.02 -2.13
CA THR A 37 -0.04 10.16 -1.62
C THR A 37 -1.41 10.51 -2.20
N ASP A 38 -1.79 11.80 -2.22
CA ASP A 38 -3.08 12.25 -2.73
C ASP A 38 -3.33 11.81 -4.19
N ARG A 39 -2.31 11.89 -5.04
CA ARG A 39 -2.40 11.46 -6.45
C ARG A 39 -2.75 9.97 -6.56
N LEU A 40 -2.08 9.12 -5.78
CA LEU A 40 -2.28 7.67 -5.83
C LEU A 40 -3.63 7.26 -5.19
N VAL A 41 -4.00 7.90 -4.08
CA VAL A 41 -5.33 7.74 -3.46
C VAL A 41 -6.44 8.11 -4.43
N ALA A 42 -6.32 9.27 -5.10
CA ALA A 42 -7.31 9.73 -6.08
C ALA A 42 -7.40 8.76 -7.26
N TYR A 43 -6.26 8.25 -7.75
CA TYR A 43 -6.22 7.24 -8.80
C TYR A 43 -7.00 5.98 -8.40
N TRP A 44 -6.74 5.41 -7.24
CA TRP A 44 -7.44 4.20 -6.78
C TRP A 44 -8.92 4.43 -6.49
N LYS A 45 -9.32 5.61 -6.01
CA LYS A 45 -10.74 5.98 -5.88
C LYS A 45 -11.43 6.10 -7.24
N ASN A 46 -10.75 6.65 -8.25
CA ASN A 46 -11.27 6.71 -9.63
C ASN A 46 -11.41 5.33 -10.27
N VAL A 47 -10.49 4.41 -10.00
CA VAL A 47 -10.63 2.99 -10.37
C VAL A 47 -11.89 2.39 -9.74
N ALA A 48 -12.08 2.59 -8.43
CA ALA A 48 -13.25 2.08 -7.71
C ALA A 48 -14.57 2.70 -8.21
N ALA A 49 -14.56 3.98 -8.61
CA ALA A 49 -15.69 4.66 -9.24
C ALA A 49 -15.95 4.20 -10.69
N GLY A 50 -15.08 3.35 -11.24
CA GLY A 50 -15.24 2.80 -12.58
C GLY A 50 -14.88 3.77 -13.71
N VAL A 51 -14.01 4.74 -13.44
CA VAL A 51 -13.46 5.63 -14.49
C VAL A 51 -12.59 4.84 -15.48
N PHE A 52 -11.94 3.77 -15.00
CA PHE A 52 -11.00 2.95 -15.78
C PHE A 52 -11.46 1.49 -15.93
N LYS A 53 -12.77 1.24 -16.07
CA LYS A 53 -13.32 -0.13 -16.15
C LYS A 53 -12.60 -1.00 -17.17
N ASP A 54 -12.30 -2.22 -16.74
CA ASP A 54 -11.74 -3.32 -17.55
C ASP A 54 -10.41 -2.97 -18.25
N LYS A 55 -9.66 -2.01 -17.68
CA LYS A 55 -8.29 -1.72 -18.10
C LYS A 55 -7.28 -2.55 -17.29
N PRO A 56 -6.19 -3.04 -17.90
CA PRO A 56 -5.17 -3.80 -17.19
C PRO A 56 -4.63 -3.06 -15.94
N TRP A 57 -4.41 -1.75 -16.06
CA TRP A 57 -3.91 -0.90 -14.97
C TRP A 57 -4.93 -0.65 -13.84
N SER A 58 -6.16 -1.13 -13.96
CA SER A 58 -7.15 -1.00 -12.88
C SER A 58 -7.05 -2.11 -11.83
N TRP A 59 -6.29 -3.17 -12.12
CA TRP A 59 -6.08 -4.30 -11.22
C TRP A 59 -4.87 -4.06 -10.30
N THR A 60 -4.90 -2.95 -9.56
CA THR A 60 -3.77 -2.49 -8.73
C THR A 60 -4.22 -1.74 -7.48
N SER A 61 -3.58 -2.03 -6.35
CA SER A 61 -3.81 -1.42 -5.03
C SER A 61 -2.73 -1.84 -4.03
N ALA A 62 -2.59 -1.10 -2.94
CA ALA A 62 -1.86 -1.55 -1.75
C ALA A 62 -2.62 -1.18 -0.48
N GLN A 63 -2.31 -1.86 0.64
CA GLN A 63 -2.90 -1.50 1.93
C GLN A 63 -2.41 -0.14 2.40
N TYR A 64 -1.13 0.18 2.20
CA TYR A 64 -0.54 1.44 2.65
C TYR A 64 0.18 2.20 1.55
N ILE A 65 0.21 3.52 1.70
CA ILE A 65 1.09 4.43 0.96
C ILE A 65 1.93 5.21 1.98
N VAL A 66 3.24 5.24 1.80
CA VAL A 66 4.17 6.13 2.51
C VAL A 66 4.53 7.28 1.58
N GLY A 67 4.23 8.51 1.99
CA GLY A 67 4.44 9.70 1.20
C GLY A 67 5.81 10.34 1.37
N LEU A 68 6.06 11.37 0.56
CA LEU A 68 7.35 12.08 0.47
C LEU A 68 7.72 12.78 1.78
N ASN A 69 6.74 13.14 2.62
CA ASN A 69 6.98 13.84 3.88
C ASN A 69 6.84 12.91 5.09
N GLY A 70 6.77 11.59 4.87
CA GLY A 70 6.60 10.59 5.92
C GLY A 70 5.15 10.38 6.36
N GLU A 71 4.18 10.97 5.67
CA GLU A 71 2.77 10.68 5.90
C GLU A 71 2.45 9.23 5.50
N VAL A 72 1.59 8.56 6.26
CA VAL A 72 1.16 7.18 5.99
C VAL A 72 -0.35 7.13 5.83
N VAL A 73 -0.79 6.65 4.67
CA VAL A 73 -2.20 6.52 4.32
C VAL A 73 -2.57 5.06 4.18
N ARG A 74 -3.62 4.60 4.88
CA ARG A 74 -4.18 3.26 4.70
C ARG A 74 -5.35 3.31 3.73
N CYS A 75 -5.25 2.53 2.66
CA CYS A 75 -6.23 2.49 1.56
C CYS A 75 -7.08 1.21 1.56
N ILE A 76 -6.56 0.12 2.15
CA ILE A 76 -7.27 -1.15 2.31
C ILE A 76 -7.00 -1.65 3.74
N PRO A 77 -8.02 -2.21 4.44
CA PRO A 77 -7.82 -2.79 5.75
C PRO A 77 -6.79 -3.94 5.73
N ASP A 78 -6.05 -4.07 6.81
CA ASP A 78 -4.98 -5.07 6.94
C ASP A 78 -5.48 -6.52 6.78
N ASN A 79 -6.76 -6.77 7.07
CA ASN A 79 -7.41 -8.08 6.97
C ASN A 79 -8.08 -8.33 5.61
N GLU A 80 -7.79 -7.52 4.61
CA GLU A 80 -8.22 -7.71 3.22
C GLU A 80 -6.98 -7.79 2.30
N ILE A 81 -7.08 -8.55 1.21
CA ILE A 81 -6.04 -8.58 0.18
C ILE A 81 -5.99 -7.24 -0.58
N ALA A 82 -4.80 -6.91 -1.08
CA ALA A 82 -4.60 -5.90 -2.11
C ALA A 82 -4.01 -6.56 -3.36
N TYR A 83 -4.28 -6.02 -4.54
CA TYR A 83 -3.65 -6.46 -5.79
C TYR A 83 -2.36 -5.68 -6.07
N ALA A 84 -1.21 -6.20 -5.67
CA ALA A 84 0.09 -5.54 -5.89
C ALA A 84 1.22 -6.50 -6.29
N ALA A 85 1.08 -7.80 -6.10
CA ALA A 85 2.04 -8.78 -6.60
C ALA A 85 1.31 -10.03 -7.11
N ALA A 86 1.49 -10.34 -8.40
CA ALA A 86 0.91 -11.53 -9.01
C ALA A 86 1.23 -12.78 -8.17
N ASN A 87 0.20 -13.56 -7.85
CA ASN A 87 0.28 -14.79 -7.03
C ASN A 87 0.80 -14.63 -5.58
N GLN A 88 1.04 -13.40 -5.09
CA GLN A 88 1.58 -13.17 -3.74
C GLN A 88 0.74 -12.18 -2.91
N ASN A 89 -0.49 -11.92 -3.34
CA ASN A 89 -1.42 -10.98 -2.70
C ASN A 89 -2.07 -11.49 -1.41
N VAL A 90 -2.01 -12.80 -1.11
CA VAL A 90 -2.83 -13.41 -0.05
C VAL A 90 -2.36 -12.92 1.32
N ASP A 91 -1.57 -13.62 2.09
CA ASP A 91 -1.12 -13.22 3.43
C ASP A 91 -0.09 -12.06 3.46
N THR A 92 -0.19 -11.10 2.54
CA THR A 92 0.80 -10.02 2.33
C THR A 92 0.18 -8.64 2.51
N ILE A 93 0.81 -7.82 3.36
CA ILE A 93 0.58 -6.38 3.39
C ILE A 93 1.49 -5.72 2.37
N HIS A 94 0.90 -5.01 1.42
CA HIS A 94 1.60 -4.23 0.41
C HIS A 94 1.70 -2.78 0.85
N ILE A 95 2.90 -2.21 0.71
CA ILE A 95 3.21 -0.82 1.03
C ILE A 95 3.81 -0.17 -0.22
N GLU A 96 3.16 0.85 -0.73
CA GLU A 96 3.69 1.71 -1.80
C GLU A 96 4.44 2.89 -1.21
N VAL A 97 5.61 3.23 -1.76
CA VAL A 97 6.43 4.34 -1.25
C VAL A 97 6.66 5.37 -2.35
N CYS A 98 6.19 6.59 -2.11
CA CYS A 98 6.39 7.71 -3.01
C CYS A 98 7.88 8.09 -3.08
N TYR A 99 8.32 8.51 -4.27
CA TYR A 99 9.69 8.95 -4.52
C TYR A 99 9.67 10.14 -5.49
N LYS A 100 10.58 11.10 -5.28
CA LYS A 100 10.58 12.35 -6.02
C LYS A 100 11.44 12.31 -7.28
N GLN A 101 12.62 11.71 -7.17
CA GLN A 101 13.66 11.76 -8.20
C GLN A 101 13.70 10.47 -9.03
N LYS A 102 14.04 10.58 -10.32
CA LYS A 102 14.16 9.42 -11.22
C LYS A 102 15.25 8.42 -10.81
N SER A 103 16.17 8.82 -9.93
CA SER A 103 17.13 7.92 -9.29
C SER A 103 16.45 6.81 -8.48
N GLY A 104 15.19 6.99 -8.10
CA GLY A 104 14.45 6.06 -7.24
C GLY A 104 14.81 6.20 -5.76
N ALA A 105 15.64 7.16 -5.36
CA ALA A 105 15.91 7.36 -3.94
C ALA A 105 14.62 7.80 -3.20
N PHE A 106 14.29 7.10 -2.12
CA PHE A 106 13.27 7.56 -1.19
C PHE A 106 13.76 8.76 -0.40
N GLU A 107 12.83 9.64 -0.05
CA GLU A 107 13.12 10.76 0.85
C GLU A 107 13.41 10.21 2.26
N GLU A 108 14.30 10.88 3.00
CA GLU A 108 14.68 10.45 4.35
C GLU A 108 13.46 10.28 5.27
N LYS A 109 12.51 11.22 5.19
CA LYS A 109 11.24 11.15 5.94
C LYS A 109 10.40 9.93 5.55
N SER A 110 10.39 9.57 4.27
CA SER A 110 9.72 8.34 3.79
C SER A 110 10.38 7.10 4.34
N ILE A 111 11.72 7.04 4.39
CA ILE A 111 12.48 5.91 4.95
C ILE A 111 12.16 5.72 6.43
N VAL A 112 12.19 6.81 7.21
CA VAL A 112 11.86 6.77 8.65
C VAL A 112 10.43 6.28 8.87
N ALA A 113 9.46 6.86 8.17
CA ALA A 113 8.06 6.45 8.27
C ALA A 113 7.83 4.99 7.83
N LEU A 114 8.46 4.56 6.73
CA LEU A 114 8.42 3.18 6.27
C LEU A 114 8.96 2.23 7.34
N GLY A 115 10.10 2.55 7.95
CA GLY A 115 10.70 1.75 9.02
C GLY A 115 9.78 1.64 10.24
N GLU A 116 9.17 2.74 10.66
CA GLU A 116 8.19 2.74 11.76
C GLU A 116 6.95 1.90 11.44
N LEU A 117 6.42 2.02 10.22
CA LEU A 117 5.26 1.28 9.74
C LEU A 117 5.55 -0.22 9.70
N VAL A 118 6.66 -0.63 9.06
CA VAL A 118 7.07 -2.04 8.97
C VAL A 118 7.25 -2.63 10.35
N ARG A 119 7.96 -1.96 11.26
CA ARG A 119 8.14 -2.41 12.64
C ARG A 119 6.81 -2.59 13.38
N SER A 120 5.89 -1.64 13.21
CA SER A 120 4.56 -1.70 13.82
C SER A 120 3.75 -2.90 13.31
N LEU A 121 3.74 -3.12 12.00
CA LEU A 121 3.05 -4.25 11.36
C LEU A 121 3.66 -5.59 11.75
N MET A 122 4.99 -5.68 11.80
CA MET A 122 5.70 -6.88 12.24
C MET A 122 5.33 -7.25 13.68
N LYS A 123 5.33 -6.27 14.58
CA LYS A 123 4.90 -6.48 15.98
C LYS A 123 3.43 -6.88 16.08
N LYS A 124 2.56 -6.22 15.31
CA LYS A 124 1.10 -6.46 15.35
C LYS A 124 0.73 -7.87 14.89
N TYR A 125 1.44 -8.40 13.89
CA TYR A 125 1.11 -9.68 13.25
C TYR A 125 2.16 -10.78 13.50
N SER A 126 3.10 -10.55 14.43
CA SER A 126 4.22 -11.45 14.74
C SER A 126 5.01 -11.91 13.51
N ILE A 127 5.18 -11.02 12.52
CA ILE A 127 5.91 -11.33 11.28
C ILE A 127 7.41 -11.31 11.57
N GLY A 128 8.09 -12.42 11.26
CA GLY A 128 9.53 -12.57 11.49
C GLY A 128 9.91 -12.88 12.94
N HIS A 129 8.93 -13.08 13.83
CA HIS A 129 9.21 -13.58 15.17
C HIS A 129 9.38 -15.10 15.10
N TYR A 130 10.62 -15.58 15.16
CA TYR A 130 10.91 -16.98 15.45
C TYR A 130 10.68 -17.21 16.95
N PRO A 131 9.85 -18.18 17.37
CA PRO A 131 9.76 -18.54 18.78
C PRO A 131 11.15 -19.00 19.24
N HIS A 132 11.66 -18.35 20.30
CA HIS A 132 12.83 -18.81 21.04
C HIS A 132 12.52 -20.10 21.78
#